data_AF-A0A2G6KZH1-F1
#
_entry.id   AF-A0A2G6KZH1-F1
#
_cell.length_a   1.000
_cell.length_b   1.000
_cell.length_c   1.000
_cell.angle_alpha   90.00
_cell.angle_beta   90.00
_cell.angle_gamma   90.00
#
_symmetry.space_group_name_H-M   'P 1'
#
loop_
_entity.id
_entity.type
_entity.pdbx_description
1 polymer ?
#
loop_
_entity_poly.entity_id
_entity_poly.type
_entity_poly.pdbx_seq_one_letter_code
_entity_poly.pdbx_strand_id
1 'polypeptide(L)'
;MDIEQTTLIWIARVVFTVIAALIGYGVWRFMRRERVVIVPARKAYQPPTHIELPEKTIALAIMAKPGRVFDTLRLFKVMHELGFHYAENQIFEYIIDDSKDIAFSIINSRSPYKFSQNPQQMHPTNGLMAVMQLPVADGDHQVEYFHLLLSVLDELRTNLDAELCDVNRNPLKNHNLYEIQKDIELFEQTYTATLQHDYHTRNH
;
A
#
# COMPACT_ATOMS: atom_id res chain seq x y z
N MET A 1 -34.40 28.48 43.87
CA MET A 1 -33.34 27.52 43.48
C MET A 1 -33.54 27.26 41.99
N ASP A 2 -32.48 27.00 41.22
CA ASP A 2 -32.54 26.29 39.90
C ASP A 2 -32.30 27.06 38.59
N ILE A 3 -32.08 28.38 38.56
CA ILE A 3 -31.64 29.05 37.31
C ILE A 3 -30.11 28.99 37.17
N GLU A 4 -29.37 29.24 38.25
CA GLU A 4 -27.89 29.23 38.20
C GLU A 4 -27.28 27.84 38.01
N GLN A 5 -27.92 26.77 38.52
CA GLN A 5 -27.46 25.41 38.26
C GLN A 5 -27.70 24.99 36.81
N THR A 6 -28.84 25.37 36.23
CA THR A 6 -29.20 25.01 34.85
C THR A 6 -28.27 25.70 33.84
N THR A 7 -27.91 26.96 34.08
CA THR A 7 -26.93 27.68 33.26
C THR A 7 -25.53 27.10 33.39
N LEU A 8 -25.11 26.73 34.61
CA LEU A 8 -23.81 26.10 34.85
C LEU A 8 -23.69 24.74 34.16
N ILE A 9 -24.75 23.93 34.15
CA ILE A 9 -24.80 22.63 33.46
C ILE A 9 -24.70 22.80 31.94
N TRP A 10 -25.38 23.79 31.37
CA TRP A 10 -25.30 24.07 29.93
C TRP A 10 -23.90 24.51 29.51
N ILE A 11 -23.27 25.39 30.29
CA ILE A 11 -21.90 25.84 30.04
C ILE A 11 -20.93 24.66 30.11
N ALA A 12 -21.05 23.79 31.12
CA ALA A 12 -20.19 22.62 31.28
C ALA A 12 -20.30 21.65 30.07
N ARG A 13 -21.50 21.43 29.53
CA ARG A 13 -21.70 20.57 28.35
C ARG A 13 -21.09 21.15 27.09
N VAL A 14 -21.20 22.47 26.90
CA VAL A 14 -20.60 23.15 25.74
C VAL A 14 -19.08 23.06 25.84
N VAL A 15 -18.50 23.37 27.01
CA VAL A 15 -17.05 23.29 27.24
C VAL A 15 -16.52 21.88 27.02
N PHE A 16 -17.19 20.86 27.56
CA PHE A 16 -16.77 19.46 27.38
C PHE A 16 -16.82 19.04 25.89
N THR A 17 -17.83 19.47 25.16
CA THR A 17 -17.98 19.15 23.73
C THR A 17 -16.88 19.81 22.89
N VAL A 18 -16.54 21.06 23.20
CA VAL A 18 -15.44 21.78 22.53
C VAL A 18 -14.09 21.13 22.83
N ILE A 19 -13.85 20.75 24.09
CA ILE A 19 -12.61 20.06 24.48
C ILE A 19 -12.51 18.69 23.79
N ALA A 20 -13.58 17.90 23.77
CA ALA A 20 -13.62 16.61 23.09
C ALA A 20 -13.39 16.74 21.58
N ALA A 21 -13.97 17.76 20.95
CA ALA A 21 -13.75 18.05 19.53
C ALA A 21 -12.30 18.48 19.25
N LEU A 22 -11.68 19.27 20.12
CA LEU A 22 -10.28 19.68 19.98
C LEU A 22 -9.31 18.51 20.16
N ILE A 23 -9.56 17.62 21.13
CA ILE A 23 -8.75 16.40 21.33
C ILE A 23 -8.96 15.45 20.15
N GLY A 24 -10.21 15.22 19.74
CA GLY A 24 -10.52 14.40 18.56
C GLY A 24 -9.87 14.93 17.30
N TYR A 25 -9.91 16.25 17.08
CA TYR A 25 -9.23 16.91 15.96
C TYR A 25 -7.70 16.80 16.07
N GLY A 26 -7.14 16.95 17.27
CA GLY A 26 -5.71 16.79 17.52
C GLY A 26 -5.22 15.37 17.25
N VAL A 27 -5.94 14.36 17.75
CA VAL A 27 -5.65 12.94 17.52
C VAL A 27 -5.84 12.58 16.06
N TRP A 28 -6.92 13.02 15.40
CA TRP A 28 -7.14 12.81 13.96
C TRP A 28 -6.05 13.47 13.11
N ARG A 29 -5.66 14.70 13.45
CA ARG A 29 -4.57 15.43 12.78
C ARG A 29 -3.20 14.81 13.04
N PHE A 30 -3.00 14.17 14.20
CA PHE A 30 -1.76 13.50 14.58
C PHE A 30 -1.66 12.11 13.94
N MET A 31 -2.74 11.32 13.92
CA MET A 31 -2.79 10.02 13.24
C MET A 31 -2.63 10.17 11.72
N ARG A 32 -3.19 11.22 11.11
CA ARG A 32 -2.93 11.56 9.70
C ARG A 32 -1.45 11.93 9.42
N ARG A 33 -0.63 12.03 10.45
CA ARG A 33 0.78 12.43 10.40
C ARG A 33 1.75 11.28 10.67
N GLU A 34 1.25 10.06 10.84
CA GLU A 34 2.10 8.87 10.74
C GLU A 34 2.58 8.76 9.30
N ARG A 35 3.90 8.74 9.17
CA ARG A 35 4.64 9.10 7.98
C ARG A 35 4.31 8.12 6.85
N VAL A 36 3.57 8.59 5.85
CA VAL A 36 3.78 8.08 4.49
C VAL A 36 5.27 8.28 4.24
N VAL A 37 6.02 7.18 4.14
CA VAL A 37 7.41 7.24 3.68
C VAL A 37 7.31 7.75 2.26
N ILE A 38 7.51 9.05 2.09
CA ILE A 38 7.62 9.68 0.78
C ILE A 38 8.96 9.20 0.26
N VAL A 39 8.95 8.14 -0.55
CA VAL A 39 10.14 7.69 -1.25
C VAL A 39 10.30 8.68 -2.41
N PRO A 40 11.30 9.58 -2.37
CA PRO A 40 11.42 10.62 -3.36
C PRO A 40 11.71 9.98 -4.73
N ALA A 41 10.86 10.30 -5.71
CA ALA A 41 11.05 9.95 -7.11
C ALA A 41 12.38 10.52 -7.65
N ARG A 42 13.46 9.72 -7.63
CA ARG A 42 14.67 9.98 -8.40
C ARG A 42 14.43 9.52 -9.84
N LYS A 43 14.92 10.27 -10.83
CA LYS A 43 14.82 9.86 -12.24
C LYS A 43 15.37 8.45 -12.39
N ALA A 44 14.52 7.51 -12.84
CA ALA A 44 14.88 6.12 -13.08
C ALA A 44 16.19 6.06 -13.89
N TYR A 45 17.23 5.47 -13.29
CA TYR A 45 18.42 5.07 -14.03
C TYR A 45 17.97 4.03 -15.05
N GLN A 46 18.04 4.36 -16.35
CA GLN A 46 17.82 3.38 -17.39
C GLN A 46 19.10 2.56 -17.51
N PRO A 47 19.09 1.27 -17.12
CA PRO A 47 20.27 0.46 -17.26
C PRO A 47 20.63 0.34 -18.74
N PRO A 48 21.92 0.39 -19.07
CA PRO A 48 22.37 0.28 -20.45
C PRO A 48 21.96 -1.07 -21.04
N THR A 49 21.57 -1.05 -22.32
CA THR A 49 20.82 -2.05 -23.12
C THR A 49 21.36 -3.50 -23.16
N HIS A 50 22.43 -3.84 -22.45
CA HIS A 50 23.10 -5.15 -22.52
C HIS A 50 23.42 -5.82 -21.17
N ILE A 51 23.01 -5.26 -20.02
CA ILE A 51 23.19 -5.92 -18.72
C ILE A 51 21.92 -6.69 -18.38
N GLU A 52 22.04 -8.00 -18.11
CA GLU A 52 20.98 -8.76 -17.44
C GLU A 52 20.99 -8.41 -15.95
N LEU A 53 20.11 -7.50 -15.55
CA LEU A 53 19.91 -7.16 -14.15
C LEU A 53 18.96 -8.16 -13.50
N PRO A 54 19.14 -8.48 -12.20
CA PRO A 54 18.23 -9.37 -11.52
C PRO A 54 16.85 -8.71 -11.40
N GLU A 55 15.80 -9.47 -11.66
CA GLU A 55 14.40 -9.08 -11.47
C GLU A 55 13.73 -10.05 -10.48
N LYS A 56 12.81 -9.54 -9.67
CA LYS A 56 12.05 -10.38 -8.72
C LYS A 56 10.64 -9.84 -8.55
N THR A 57 9.66 -10.74 -8.46
CA THR A 57 8.27 -10.38 -8.12
C THR A 57 7.94 -10.82 -6.70
N ILE A 58 7.40 -9.89 -5.91
CA ILE A 58 6.83 -10.16 -4.59
C ILE A 58 5.31 -10.07 -4.70
N ALA A 59 4.60 -11.08 -4.21
CA ALA A 59 3.14 -11.14 -4.26
C ALA A 59 2.54 -11.46 -2.88
N LEU A 60 1.58 -10.65 -2.45
CA LEU A 60 0.80 -10.81 -1.23
C LEU A 60 -0.69 -10.79 -1.56
N ALA A 61 -1.52 -11.46 -0.78
CA ALA A 61 -2.96 -11.51 -1.00
C ALA A 61 -3.74 -10.84 0.13
N ILE A 62 -4.84 -10.16 -0.23
CA ILE A 62 -5.84 -9.67 0.72
C ILE A 62 -7.12 -10.45 0.47
N MET A 63 -7.53 -11.27 1.43
CA MET A 63 -8.66 -12.18 1.29
C MET A 63 -9.82 -11.72 2.17
N ALA A 64 -11.04 -11.77 1.64
CA ALA A 64 -12.24 -11.62 2.45
C ALA A 64 -12.34 -12.80 3.42
N LYS A 65 -12.97 -12.57 4.58
CA LYS A 65 -13.25 -13.65 5.54
C LYS A 65 -14.04 -14.79 4.87
N PRO A 66 -13.93 -16.03 5.37
CA PRO A 66 -14.59 -17.19 4.78
C PRO A 66 -16.08 -16.95 4.49
N GLY A 67 -16.51 -17.25 3.26
CA GLY A 67 -17.89 -17.08 2.80
C GLY A 67 -18.30 -15.64 2.51
N ARG A 68 -17.40 -14.66 2.62
CA ARG A 68 -17.65 -13.26 2.28
C ARG A 68 -17.00 -12.87 0.96
N VAL A 69 -17.51 -11.80 0.38
CA VAL A 69 -16.96 -11.10 -0.79
C VAL A 69 -16.83 -9.62 -0.44
N PHE A 70 -15.91 -8.94 -1.10
CA PHE A 70 -15.80 -7.49 -1.01
C PHE A 70 -16.99 -6.84 -1.72
N ASP A 71 -17.53 -5.80 -1.08
CA ASP A 71 -18.42 -4.86 -1.75
C ASP A 71 -17.59 -4.08 -2.78
N THR A 72 -17.93 -4.23 -4.06
CA THR A 72 -17.18 -3.61 -5.15
C THR A 72 -17.16 -2.08 -5.06
N LEU A 73 -18.28 -1.44 -4.71
CA LEU A 73 -18.34 0.02 -4.63
C LEU A 73 -17.45 0.52 -3.48
N ARG A 74 -17.50 -0.17 -2.34
CA ARG A 74 -16.60 0.12 -1.21
C ARG A 74 -15.14 -0.13 -1.57
N LEU A 75 -14.84 -1.22 -2.25
CA LEU A 75 -13.48 -1.56 -2.70
C LEU A 75 -12.89 -0.45 -3.56
N PHE A 76 -13.60 -0.03 -4.62
CA PHE A 76 -13.13 1.04 -5.50
C PHE A 76 -12.96 2.36 -4.75
N LYS A 77 -13.90 2.69 -3.85
CA LYS A 77 -13.80 3.88 -3.01
C LYS A 77 -12.53 3.85 -2.15
N VAL A 78 -12.27 2.75 -1.44
CA VAL A 78 -11.07 2.60 -0.60
C VAL A 78 -9.80 2.66 -1.43
N MET A 79 -9.76 2.02 -2.60
CA MET A 79 -8.60 2.11 -3.52
C MET A 79 -8.29 3.56 -3.91
N HIS A 80 -9.31 4.34 -4.28
CA HIS A 80 -9.13 5.75 -4.60
C HIS A 80 -8.70 6.59 -3.39
N GLU A 81 -9.28 6.35 -2.21
CA GLU A 81 -8.93 7.05 -0.97
C GLU A 81 -7.48 6.79 -0.54
N LEU A 82 -6.95 5.61 -0.84
CA LEU A 82 -5.56 5.25 -0.57
C LEU A 82 -4.59 5.73 -1.65
N GLY A 83 -5.06 6.39 -2.71
CA GLY A 83 -4.22 6.98 -3.76
C GLY A 83 -3.89 6.04 -4.92
N PHE A 84 -4.60 4.92 -5.07
CA PHE A 84 -4.42 4.07 -6.25
C PHE A 84 -5.00 4.72 -7.51
N HIS A 85 -4.25 4.59 -8.59
CA HIS A 85 -4.66 4.99 -9.94
C HIS A 85 -5.22 3.77 -10.67
N TYR A 86 -6.39 3.93 -11.30
CA TYR A 86 -6.93 2.88 -12.15
C TYR A 86 -6.30 2.97 -13.54
N ALA A 87 -5.56 1.95 -13.93
CA ALA A 87 -4.79 1.92 -15.17
C ALA A 87 -5.58 1.34 -16.35
N GLU A 88 -5.12 1.61 -17.58
CA GLU A 88 -5.78 1.16 -18.82
C GLU A 88 -5.87 -0.36 -18.96
N ASN A 89 -4.91 -1.07 -18.36
CA ASN A 89 -4.86 -2.53 -18.27
C ASN A 89 -5.90 -3.13 -17.30
N GLN A 90 -6.74 -2.28 -16.69
CA GLN A 90 -7.83 -2.64 -15.77
C GLN A 90 -7.35 -3.16 -14.41
N ILE A 91 -6.22 -2.65 -13.92
CA ILE A 91 -5.69 -2.91 -12.58
C ILE A 91 -5.52 -1.60 -11.80
N PHE A 92 -5.26 -1.69 -10.50
CA PHE A 92 -4.92 -0.52 -9.69
C PHE A 92 -3.41 -0.43 -9.52
N GLU A 93 -2.84 0.75 -9.70
CA GLU A 93 -1.41 1.02 -9.59
C GLU A 93 -1.16 2.07 -8.52
N TYR A 94 -0.20 1.79 -7.64
CA TYR A 94 0.30 2.74 -6.67
C TYR A 94 1.53 3.43 -7.26
N ILE A 95 1.39 4.69 -7.65
CA ILE A 95 2.42 5.46 -8.36
C ILE A 95 3.23 6.28 -7.35
N ILE A 96 4.54 6.29 -7.51
CA ILE A 96 5.49 7.04 -6.70
C ILE A 96 5.63 8.44 -7.29
N ASP A 97 5.01 9.43 -6.63
CA ASP A 97 5.13 10.86 -6.93
C ASP A 97 5.12 11.20 -8.45
N ASP A 98 5.91 12.19 -8.86
CA ASP A 98 5.96 12.73 -10.23
C ASP A 98 6.76 11.85 -11.23
N SER A 99 7.45 10.79 -10.80
CA SER A 99 8.25 9.96 -11.74
C SER A 99 7.40 9.03 -12.60
N LYS A 100 6.14 8.81 -12.23
CA LYS A 100 5.25 7.78 -12.83
C LYS A 100 5.76 6.35 -12.63
N ASP A 101 6.70 6.13 -11.72
CA ASP A 101 7.15 4.78 -11.38
C ASP A 101 6.08 4.08 -10.54
N ILE A 102 5.84 2.81 -10.82
CA ILE A 102 4.84 2.00 -10.10
C ILE A 102 5.55 1.33 -8.92
N ALA A 103 5.15 1.65 -7.68
CA ALA A 103 5.64 0.96 -6.50
C ALA A 103 5.13 -0.49 -6.45
N PHE A 104 3.82 -0.64 -6.66
CA PHE A 104 3.14 -1.93 -6.71
C PHE A 104 1.75 -1.79 -7.34
N SER A 105 1.20 -2.91 -7.79
CA SER A 105 -0.12 -2.99 -8.40
C SER A 105 -1.03 -3.92 -7.60
N ILE A 106 -2.32 -3.63 -7.59
CA ILE A 106 -3.36 -4.53 -7.11
C ILE A 106 -4.11 -5.11 -8.30
N ILE A 107 -4.16 -6.44 -8.36
CA ILE A 107 -4.96 -7.21 -9.31
C ILE A 107 -6.08 -7.95 -8.57
N ASN A 108 -7.12 -8.32 -9.30
CA ASN A 108 -8.19 -9.15 -8.74
C ASN A 108 -7.66 -10.57 -8.51
N SER A 109 -8.01 -11.25 -7.43
CA SER A 109 -7.61 -12.66 -7.21
C SER A 109 -8.33 -13.66 -8.12
N ARG A 110 -9.40 -13.23 -8.80
CA ARG A 110 -10.20 -14.04 -9.72
C ARG A 110 -9.84 -13.72 -11.17
N SER A 111 -9.63 -14.77 -11.97
CA SER A 111 -9.48 -14.66 -13.43
C SER A 111 -10.66 -13.85 -14.02
N PRO A 112 -10.41 -12.84 -14.87
CA PRO A 112 -9.18 -12.58 -15.63
C PRO A 112 -8.11 -11.72 -14.91
N TYR A 113 -8.15 -11.63 -13.58
CA TYR A 113 -7.25 -10.83 -12.73
C TYR A 113 -7.37 -9.31 -12.95
N LYS A 114 -8.53 -8.88 -13.48
CA LYS A 114 -8.84 -7.48 -13.81
C LYS A 114 -10.07 -6.98 -13.06
N PHE A 115 -10.19 -5.66 -12.98
CA PHE A 115 -11.33 -4.94 -12.43
C PHE A 115 -12.16 -4.32 -13.56
N SER A 116 -13.48 -4.39 -13.49
CA SER A 116 -14.33 -3.71 -14.47
C SER A 116 -14.20 -2.19 -14.34
N GLN A 117 -14.19 -1.45 -15.45
CA GLN A 117 -14.27 0.02 -15.43
C GLN A 117 -15.56 0.52 -14.78
N ASN A 118 -16.65 -0.24 -14.90
CA ASN A 118 -17.89 0.01 -14.19
C ASN A 118 -17.99 -0.92 -12.97
N PRO A 119 -17.84 -0.39 -11.73
CA PRO A 119 -17.95 -1.18 -10.51
C PRO A 119 -19.28 -1.94 -10.39
N GLN A 120 -20.38 -1.39 -10.90
CA GLN A 120 -21.71 -2.02 -10.82
C GLN A 120 -21.84 -3.28 -11.68
N GLN A 121 -21.00 -3.40 -12.72
CA GLN A 121 -20.99 -4.55 -13.63
C GLN A 121 -19.95 -5.59 -13.22
N MET A 122 -19.15 -5.31 -12.19
CA MET A 122 -18.12 -6.23 -11.73
C MET A 122 -18.73 -7.35 -10.90
N HIS A 123 -18.31 -8.59 -11.17
CA HIS A 123 -18.60 -9.70 -10.27
C HIS A 123 -17.94 -9.48 -8.91
N PRO A 124 -18.63 -9.81 -7.80
CA PRO A 124 -18.03 -9.76 -6.48
C PRO A 124 -16.75 -10.60 -6.42
N THR A 125 -15.73 -10.06 -5.78
CA THR A 125 -14.45 -10.73 -5.56
C THR A 125 -14.25 -11.02 -4.07
N ASN A 126 -13.65 -12.16 -3.77
CA ASN A 126 -13.29 -12.56 -2.41
C ASN A 126 -11.82 -12.32 -2.10
N GLY A 127 -11.06 -11.74 -3.02
CA GLY A 127 -9.64 -11.54 -2.82
C GLY A 127 -9.00 -10.58 -3.81
N LEU A 128 -7.91 -9.98 -3.38
CA LEU A 128 -7.04 -9.11 -4.15
C LEU A 128 -5.62 -9.65 -4.05
N MET A 129 -4.80 -9.39 -5.05
CA MET A 129 -3.38 -9.72 -5.02
C MET A 129 -2.58 -8.45 -5.27
N ALA A 130 -1.67 -8.15 -4.35
CA ALA A 130 -0.73 -7.07 -4.45
C ALA A 130 0.58 -7.60 -5.01
N VAL A 131 1.09 -6.93 -6.04
CA VAL A 131 2.25 -7.35 -6.80
C VAL A 131 3.26 -6.21 -6.84
N MET A 132 4.45 -6.46 -6.33
CA MET A 132 5.59 -5.54 -6.34
C MET A 132 6.68 -6.14 -7.22
N GLN A 133 7.10 -5.40 -8.25
CA GLN A 133 8.15 -5.82 -9.17
C GLN A 133 9.45 -5.11 -8.78
N LEU A 134 10.49 -5.89 -8.49
CA LEU A 134 11.83 -5.42 -8.17
C LEU A 134 12.72 -5.51 -9.42
N PRO A 135 13.56 -4.51 -9.70
CA PRO A 135 13.70 -3.28 -8.94
C PRO A 135 12.49 -2.35 -9.12
N VAL A 136 12.05 -1.72 -8.03
CA VAL A 136 11.19 -0.54 -8.09
C VAL A 136 12.08 0.67 -8.39
N ALA A 137 11.63 1.51 -9.33
CA ALA A 137 12.34 2.72 -9.77
C ALA A 137 13.81 2.44 -10.15
N ASP A 138 14.77 3.10 -9.52
CA ASP A 138 16.21 2.98 -9.80
C ASP A 138 16.89 1.78 -9.11
N GLY A 139 16.14 0.98 -8.34
CA GLY A 139 16.66 -0.20 -7.66
C GLY A 139 17.21 0.04 -6.25
N ASP A 140 17.16 1.28 -5.77
CA ASP A 140 17.51 1.62 -4.37
C ASP A 140 16.26 1.56 -3.47
N HIS A 141 16.45 1.44 -2.15
CA HIS A 141 15.40 1.52 -1.13
C HIS A 141 14.27 0.50 -1.30
N GLN A 142 14.60 -0.71 -1.79
CA GLN A 142 13.61 -1.74 -2.10
C GLN A 142 12.85 -2.20 -0.84
N VAL A 143 13.53 -2.22 0.30
CA VAL A 143 12.92 -2.49 1.62
C VAL A 143 11.92 -1.41 2.03
N GLU A 144 12.18 -0.14 1.71
CA GLU A 144 11.26 0.96 2.05
C GLU A 144 9.97 0.86 1.25
N TYR A 145 10.05 0.54 -0.04
CA TYR A 145 8.86 0.26 -0.86
C TYR A 145 8.09 -0.97 -0.37
N PHE A 146 8.78 -1.99 0.17
CA PHE A 146 8.11 -3.12 0.79
C PHE A 146 7.37 -2.72 2.07
N HIS A 147 7.96 -1.87 2.92
CA HIS A 147 7.27 -1.31 4.08
C HIS A 147 6.05 -0.46 3.67
N LEU A 148 6.18 0.36 2.62
CA LEU A 148 5.06 1.11 2.05
C LEU A 148 3.93 0.16 1.60
N LEU A 149 4.26 -0.92 0.89
CA LEU A 149 3.31 -1.95 0.51
C LEU A 149 2.59 -2.51 1.75
N LEU A 150 3.32 -2.91 2.79
CA LEU A 150 2.71 -3.47 4.00
C LEU A 150 1.78 -2.46 4.71
N SER A 151 2.17 -1.19 4.79
CA SER A 151 1.32 -0.14 5.37
C SER A 151 0.02 0.04 4.57
N VAL A 152 0.10 0.10 3.24
CA VAL A 152 -1.08 0.22 2.38
C VAL A 152 -1.97 -1.03 2.46
N LEU A 153 -1.37 -2.23 2.54
CA LEU A 153 -2.11 -3.48 2.70
C LEU A 153 -2.80 -3.59 4.06
N ASP A 154 -2.21 -3.08 5.14
CA ASP A 154 -2.86 -3.07 6.44
C ASP A 154 -4.06 -2.10 6.48
N GLU A 155 -3.95 -0.94 5.82
CA GLU A 155 -5.06 -0.02 5.61
C GLU A 155 -6.17 -0.65 4.77
N LEU A 156 -5.83 -1.32 3.66
CA LEU A 156 -6.80 -2.08 2.86
C LEU A 156 -7.50 -3.16 3.68
N ARG A 157 -6.72 -3.93 4.44
CA ARG A 157 -7.20 -5.01 5.31
C ARG A 157 -8.22 -4.48 6.32
N THR A 158 -7.89 -3.38 6.98
CA THR A 158 -8.73 -2.74 8.00
C THR A 158 -10.01 -2.16 7.38
N ASN A 159 -9.89 -1.45 6.26
CA ASN A 159 -11.04 -0.81 5.60
C ASN A 159 -12.00 -1.82 4.94
N LEU A 160 -11.53 -3.02 4.59
CA LEU A 160 -12.33 -4.06 3.93
C LEU A 160 -12.73 -5.22 4.86
N ASP A 161 -12.37 -5.17 6.14
CA ASP A 161 -12.55 -6.29 7.11
C ASP A 161 -11.98 -7.62 6.56
N ALA A 162 -10.77 -7.55 6.02
CA ALA A 162 -10.11 -8.63 5.31
C ALA A 162 -8.95 -9.24 6.12
N GLU A 163 -8.28 -10.24 5.54
CA GLU A 163 -7.10 -10.89 6.08
C GLU A 163 -5.93 -10.78 5.10
N LEU A 164 -4.73 -10.50 5.64
CA LEU A 164 -3.49 -10.52 4.87
C LEU A 164 -2.98 -11.95 4.78
N CYS A 165 -2.72 -12.41 3.56
CA CYS A 165 -2.36 -13.77 3.23
C CYS A 165 -1.13 -13.82 2.31
N ASP A 166 -0.48 -14.97 2.29
CA ASP A 166 0.56 -15.28 1.30
C ASP A 166 -0.04 -15.50 -0.10
N VAL A 167 0.82 -15.74 -1.09
CA VAL A 167 0.40 -16.04 -2.47
C VAL A 167 -0.51 -17.27 -2.57
N ASN A 168 -0.39 -18.20 -1.63
CA ASN A 168 -1.20 -19.41 -1.53
C ASN A 168 -2.49 -19.20 -0.73
N ARG A 169 -2.79 -17.95 -0.34
CA ARG A 169 -3.98 -17.54 0.43
C ARG A 169 -4.01 -18.09 1.85
N ASN A 170 -2.85 -18.44 2.41
CA ASN A 170 -2.74 -18.77 3.83
C ASN A 170 -2.53 -17.49 4.64
N PRO A 171 -3.16 -17.36 5.83
CA PRO A 171 -2.91 -16.24 6.72
C PRO A 171 -1.42 -16.04 6.99
N LEU A 172 -0.97 -14.80 6.80
CA LEU A 172 0.44 -14.49 6.81
C LEU A 172 0.93 -14.30 8.26
N LYS A 173 2.03 -14.95 8.62
CA LYS A 173 2.63 -14.85 9.97
C LYS A 173 3.81 -13.89 9.95
N ASN A 174 4.14 -13.31 11.10
CA ASN A 174 5.26 -12.37 11.24
C ASN A 174 6.60 -12.95 10.73
N HIS A 175 6.83 -14.25 10.91
CA HIS A 175 8.04 -14.91 10.38
C HIS A 175 8.09 -14.87 8.84
N ASN A 176 6.97 -15.07 8.15
CA ASN A 176 6.92 -15.00 6.69
C ASN A 176 7.27 -13.60 6.16
N LEU A 177 6.79 -12.54 6.82
CA LEU A 177 7.14 -11.16 6.46
C LEU A 177 8.64 -10.89 6.60
N TYR A 178 9.23 -11.38 7.69
CA TYR A 178 10.65 -11.23 7.95
C TYR A 178 11.53 -11.92 6.90
N GLU A 179 11.15 -13.13 6.47
CA GLU A 179 11.86 -13.83 5.40
C GLU A 179 11.73 -13.10 4.05
N ILE A 180 10.53 -12.57 3.72
CA ILE A 180 10.36 -11.76 2.51
C ILE A 180 11.25 -10.50 2.56
N GLN A 181 11.29 -9.81 3.70
CA GLN A 181 12.13 -8.63 3.86
C GLN A 181 13.62 -8.96 3.66
N LYS A 182 14.11 -10.03 4.30
CA LYS A 182 15.50 -10.50 4.11
C LYS A 182 15.81 -10.80 2.65
N ASP A 183 14.90 -11.45 1.94
CA ASP A 183 15.13 -11.74 0.53
C ASP A 183 15.19 -10.46 -0.32
N ILE A 184 14.44 -9.42 0.05
CA ILE A 184 14.48 -8.11 -0.62
C ILE A 184 15.80 -7.39 -0.31
N GLU A 185 16.27 -7.44 0.94
CA GLU A 185 17.59 -6.92 1.32
C GLU A 185 18.72 -7.61 0.51
N LEU A 186 18.66 -8.93 0.35
CA LEU A 186 19.61 -9.68 -0.46
C LEU A 186 19.53 -9.31 -1.95
N PHE A 187 18.31 -9.11 -2.47
CA PHE A 187 18.09 -8.66 -3.84
C PHE A 187 18.75 -7.28 -4.07
N GLU A 188 18.51 -6.32 -3.17
CA GLU A 188 19.06 -4.96 -3.27
C GLU A 188 20.60 -4.95 -3.27
N GLN A 189 21.21 -5.77 -2.39
CA GLN A 189 22.67 -5.96 -2.37
C GLN A 189 23.20 -6.55 -3.68
N THR A 190 22.52 -7.57 -4.22
CA THR A 190 22.92 -8.24 -5.46
C THR A 190 22.77 -7.31 -6.66
N TYR A 191 21.67 -6.55 -6.72
CA TYR A 191 21.40 -5.56 -7.76
C TYR A 191 22.50 -4.49 -7.79
N THR A 192 22.83 -3.92 -6.63
CA THR A 192 23.89 -2.92 -6.49
C THR A 192 25.27 -3.47 -6.90
N ALA A 193 25.59 -4.69 -6.48
CA ALA A 193 26.86 -5.33 -6.84
C ALA A 193 27.00 -5.55 -8.36
N THR A 194 25.92 -5.96 -9.03
CA THR A 194 25.91 -6.13 -10.50
C THR A 194 26.12 -4.80 -11.22
N LEU A 195 25.48 -3.73 -10.75
CA LEU A 195 25.67 -2.39 -11.31
C LEU A 195 27.10 -1.87 -11.15
N GLN A 196 27.69 -2.06 -9.96
CA GLN A 196 29.07 -1.67 -9.69
C GLN A 196 30.06 -2.46 -10.57
N HIS A 197 29.84 -3.77 -10.71
CA HIS A 197 30.69 -4.63 -11.54
C HIS A 197 30.71 -4.18 -13.00
N ASP A 198 29.54 -3.92 -13.60
CA ASP A 198 29.45 -3.44 -14.98
C ASP A 198 30.11 -2.06 -15.15
N TYR A 199 29.89 -1.14 -14.20
CA TYR A 199 30.53 0.19 -14.25
C TYR A 199 32.06 0.09 -14.26
N HIS A 200 32.64 -0.81 -13.49
CA HIS A 200 34.09 -1.05 -13.51
C HIS A 200 34.57 -1.67 -14.81
N THR A 201 33.86 -2.67 -15.35
CA THR A 201 34.24 -3.34 -16.60
C THR A 201 34.23 -2.42 -17.82
N ARG A 202 33.42 -1.36 -17.83
CA ARG A 202 33.35 -0.41 -18.97
C ARG A 202 34.37 0.72 -18.93
N ASN A 203 34.91 1.02 -17.76
CA ASN A 203 35.86 2.11 -17.56
C ASN A 203 37.33 1.64 -17.58
N HIS A 204 37.56 0.37 -17.94
CA HIS A 204 38.86 -0.27 -18.12
C HIS A 204 38.93 -0.95 -19.49
#